data_AF-A0A317T9W7-F1
#
_entry.id   AF-A0A317T9W7-F1
#
_cell.length_a   1.000
_cell.length_b   1.000
_cell.length_c   1.000
_cell.angle_alpha   90.00
_cell.angle_beta   90.00
_cell.angle_gamma   90.00
#
_symmetry.space_group_name_H-M   'P 1'
#
loop_
_entity.id
_entity.type
_entity.pdbx_description
1 polymer ?
#
loop_
_entity_poly.entity_id
_entity_poly.type
_entity_poly.pdbx_seq_one_letter_code
_entity_poly.pdbx_strand_id
1 'polypeptide(L)'
;MKLGDYGAAEVHRERKMLIVRFNRPHRVISTCRVNGGIHEDLECLFNHQSCEPAGHSRKELKTVLSAPERYLQGLCERFELPEKTASLGTAANMNYAAIETKSFKNLEVTAICTGGVEGNAGRVGDPASVWEQDGVFEPLEKGGKEPHGTINTILLINRELTRGAMVRTIMTVTEAKTAVLQELAVSSRYSDGLATGTGTDQIAVACALTGDTPLTSAGKHAKLGELIGSAVSGAIRKTLALQNSLTPGNQRSILEHIKRFGAGREHMTESIARRLQEETAAVFRRNFNSLDRDPVAVGASCSLVHARDKVAWGILPQSCMREIFIMHGAQLATGISHRVERYADFSRILSLEPVSMNNHDFLEFVYASCALGYSEKWKD
;
A
#
# COMPACT_ATOMS: atom_id res chain seq x y z
N MET A 1 -15.21 -22.36 8.48
CA MET A 1 -14.16 -23.20 7.86
C MET A 1 -12.85 -22.95 8.60
N LYS A 2 -12.30 -23.97 9.26
CA LYS A 2 -10.98 -23.86 9.91
C LYS A 2 -9.90 -23.69 8.84
N LEU A 3 -9.09 -22.65 8.97
CA LEU A 3 -7.97 -22.35 8.06
C LEU A 3 -6.66 -22.98 8.56
N GLY A 4 -6.51 -23.14 9.86
CA GLY A 4 -5.35 -23.78 10.46
C GLY A 4 -5.21 -23.47 11.95
N ASP A 5 -4.22 -24.12 12.56
CA ASP A 5 -3.75 -23.87 13.92
C ASP A 5 -2.36 -23.23 13.84
N TYR A 6 -2.18 -22.11 14.55
CA TYR A 6 -0.93 -21.34 14.53
C TYR A 6 -0.49 -21.07 15.97
N GLY A 7 0.48 -21.85 16.44
CA GLY A 7 0.81 -21.93 17.86
C GLY A 7 -0.39 -22.37 18.70
N ALA A 8 -0.92 -21.46 19.52
CA ALA A 8 -2.03 -21.74 20.43
C ALA A 8 -3.31 -20.98 20.07
N ALA A 9 -3.47 -20.67 18.78
CA ALA A 9 -4.62 -19.98 18.25
C ALA A 9 -5.17 -20.73 17.03
N GLU A 10 -6.49 -20.88 16.97
CA GLU A 10 -7.18 -21.43 15.80
C GLU A 10 -7.68 -20.29 14.92
N VAL A 11 -7.45 -20.40 13.62
CA VAL A 11 -7.93 -19.41 12.65
C VAL A 11 -9.05 -20.02 11.83
N HIS A 12 -10.17 -19.30 11.76
CA HIS A 12 -11.38 -19.70 11.07
C HIS A 12 -11.81 -18.61 10.09
N ARG A 13 -12.32 -19.01 8.93
CA ARG A 13 -13.09 -18.13 8.06
C ARG A 13 -14.56 -18.51 8.13
N GLU A 14 -15.39 -17.55 8.46
CA GLU A 14 -16.84 -17.72 8.50
C GLU A 14 -17.52 -16.54 7.81
N ARG A 15 -18.18 -16.81 6.67
CA ARG A 15 -18.81 -15.78 5.84
C ARG A 15 -17.83 -14.63 5.52
N LYS A 16 -18.09 -13.43 6.05
CA LYS A 16 -17.30 -12.20 5.87
C LYS A 16 -16.34 -11.92 7.03
N MET A 17 -15.98 -12.95 7.80
CA MET A 17 -15.13 -12.84 9.00
C MET A 17 -13.91 -13.75 8.90
N LEU A 18 -12.76 -13.23 9.36
CA LEU A 18 -11.65 -14.05 9.83
C LEU A 18 -11.64 -13.99 11.35
N ILE A 19 -11.75 -15.13 12.00
CA ILE A 19 -11.87 -15.26 13.45
C ILE A 19 -10.62 -16.00 13.95
N VAL A 20 -10.01 -15.48 15.00
CA VAL A 20 -8.88 -16.11 15.69
C VAL A 20 -9.33 -16.41 17.12
N ARG A 21 -9.46 -17.68 17.46
CA ARG A 21 -9.82 -18.15 18.80
C ARG A 21 -8.56 -18.57 19.54
N PHE A 22 -8.41 -18.13 20.78
CA PHE A 22 -7.24 -18.48 21.59
C PHE A 22 -7.49 -19.74 22.42
N ASN A 23 -6.63 -20.73 22.28
CA ASN A 23 -6.69 -21.99 23.04
C ASN A 23 -5.93 -21.92 24.37
N ARG A 24 -5.32 -20.75 24.67
CA ARG A 24 -4.65 -20.42 25.93
C ARG A 24 -4.65 -18.91 26.12
N PRO A 25 -4.32 -18.38 27.32
CA PRO A 25 -4.16 -16.95 27.53
C PRO A 25 -3.11 -16.33 26.58
N HIS A 26 -3.43 -15.18 26.00
CA HIS A 26 -2.53 -14.40 25.14
C HIS A 26 -2.44 -12.98 25.66
N ARG A 27 -1.25 -12.38 25.57
CA ARG A 27 -1.10 -10.93 25.67
C ARG A 27 -1.32 -10.35 24.28
N VAL A 28 -2.28 -9.44 24.16
CA VAL A 28 -2.70 -8.81 22.91
C VAL A 28 -2.38 -7.33 22.96
N ILE A 29 -1.84 -6.75 21.88
CA ILE A 29 -1.84 -5.31 21.64
C ILE A 29 -2.54 -5.02 20.30
N SER A 30 -3.46 -4.06 20.27
CA SER A 30 -4.15 -3.72 19.02
C SER A 30 -4.53 -2.25 18.88
N THR A 31 -4.74 -1.84 17.63
CA THR A 31 -5.34 -0.55 17.24
C THR A 31 -6.86 -0.66 17.03
N CYS A 32 -7.49 -1.69 17.59
CA CYS A 32 -8.94 -1.89 17.51
C CYS A 32 -9.67 -0.74 18.23
N ARG A 33 -10.83 -0.33 17.71
CA ARG A 33 -11.65 0.71 18.35
C ARG A 33 -12.22 0.25 19.69
N VAL A 34 -12.75 -0.97 19.73
CA VAL A 34 -13.25 -1.62 20.94
C VAL A 34 -12.25 -2.66 21.40
N ASN A 35 -11.97 -2.68 22.70
CA ASN A 35 -10.97 -3.57 23.31
C ASN A 35 -9.56 -3.40 22.68
N GLY A 36 -9.24 -2.17 22.27
CA GLY A 36 -7.91 -1.76 21.82
C GLY A 36 -6.92 -1.57 22.97
N GLY A 37 -5.64 -1.36 22.63
CA GLY A 37 -4.57 -1.28 23.64
C GLY A 37 -4.04 -2.65 24.03
N ILE A 38 -3.46 -2.78 25.25
CA ILE A 38 -2.86 -4.03 25.74
C ILE A 38 -3.82 -4.77 26.67
N HIS A 39 -4.13 -6.02 26.34
CA HIS A 39 -5.01 -6.91 27.11
C HIS A 39 -4.38 -8.29 27.32
N GLU A 40 -4.81 -8.99 28.36
CA GLU A 40 -4.38 -10.38 28.65
C GLU A 40 -5.57 -11.32 28.91
N ASP A 41 -6.79 -10.79 28.85
CA ASP A 41 -8.05 -11.48 29.13
C ASP A 41 -8.90 -11.71 27.88
N LEU A 42 -8.46 -11.23 26.71
CA LEU A 42 -9.14 -11.49 25.44
C LEU A 42 -9.06 -12.98 25.08
N GLU A 43 -10.17 -13.50 24.57
CA GLU A 43 -10.32 -14.90 24.16
C GLU A 43 -10.36 -15.04 22.64
N CYS A 44 -10.63 -13.94 21.93
CA CYS A 44 -10.82 -13.94 20.49
C CYS A 44 -10.40 -12.61 19.84
N LEU A 45 -9.94 -12.69 18.60
CA LEU A 45 -9.80 -11.57 17.68
C LEU A 45 -10.60 -11.85 16.41
N PHE A 46 -11.10 -10.82 15.74
CA PHE A 46 -11.57 -11.01 14.37
C PHE A 46 -11.30 -9.81 13.47
N ASN A 47 -11.31 -10.07 12.17
CA ASN A 47 -11.34 -9.07 11.13
C ASN A 47 -12.63 -9.25 10.30
N HIS A 48 -13.46 -8.20 10.25
CA HIS A 48 -14.77 -8.24 9.61
C HIS A 48 -14.79 -7.37 8.35
N GLN A 49 -15.20 -7.95 7.22
CA GLN A 49 -15.54 -7.18 6.03
C GLN A 49 -16.91 -6.50 6.21
N SER A 50 -16.90 -5.24 6.63
CA SER A 50 -18.11 -4.47 6.97
C SER A 50 -18.81 -3.87 5.74
N CYS A 51 -18.06 -3.63 4.65
CA CYS A 51 -18.54 -2.97 3.44
C CYS A 51 -17.83 -3.44 2.15
N GLU A 52 -18.25 -2.89 1.01
CA GLU A 52 -17.51 -3.00 -0.24
C GLU A 52 -16.65 -1.73 -0.43
N PRO A 53 -15.53 -1.79 -1.18
CA PRO A 53 -14.58 -0.67 -1.28
C PRO A 53 -15.14 0.64 -1.82
N ALA A 54 -16.22 0.61 -2.63
CA ALA A 54 -16.81 1.79 -3.23
C ALA A 54 -18.34 1.74 -3.24
N GLY A 55 -18.98 2.90 -3.05
CA GLY A 55 -20.42 3.10 -3.27
C GLY A 55 -21.36 2.40 -2.28
N HIS A 56 -20.86 1.75 -1.23
CA HIS A 56 -21.69 0.95 -0.33
C HIS A 56 -22.15 1.75 0.89
N SER A 57 -23.43 2.14 0.91
CA SER A 57 -24.06 2.73 2.09
C SER A 57 -24.83 1.66 2.88
N ARG A 58 -24.43 1.39 4.12
CA ARG A 58 -25.15 0.50 5.04
C ARG A 58 -25.51 1.24 6.32
N LYS A 59 -26.69 0.93 6.87
CA LYS A 59 -27.10 1.45 8.18
C LYS A 59 -26.09 1.05 9.27
N GLU A 60 -25.53 -0.15 9.19
CA GLU A 60 -24.55 -0.62 10.18
C GLU A 60 -23.23 0.16 10.16
N LEU A 61 -22.84 0.78 9.03
CA LEU A 61 -21.63 1.60 8.97
C LEU A 61 -21.73 2.85 9.83
N LYS A 62 -22.94 3.41 10.02
CA LYS A 62 -23.16 4.50 10.97
C LYS A 62 -22.95 4.01 12.40
N THR A 63 -23.47 2.82 12.72
CA THR A 63 -23.30 2.20 14.04
C THR A 63 -21.84 1.91 14.38
N VAL A 64 -21.02 1.49 13.39
CA VAL A 64 -19.57 1.30 13.58
C VAL A 64 -18.86 2.57 14.07
N LEU A 65 -19.38 3.74 13.70
CA LEU A 65 -18.82 5.03 14.10
C LEU A 65 -19.44 5.55 15.40
N SER A 66 -20.78 5.50 15.51
CA SER A 66 -21.50 6.14 16.63
C SER A 66 -21.64 5.26 17.88
N ALA A 67 -21.55 3.94 17.73
CA ALA A 67 -21.73 2.97 18.82
C ALA A 67 -20.94 1.68 18.53
N PRO A 68 -19.60 1.75 18.50
CA PRO A 68 -18.76 0.63 18.09
C PRO A 68 -18.89 -0.59 18.99
N GLU A 69 -19.14 -0.42 20.30
CA GLU A 69 -19.38 -1.49 21.27
C GLU A 69 -20.64 -2.30 20.91
N ARG A 70 -21.72 -1.60 20.56
CA ARG A 70 -22.98 -2.22 20.15
C ARG A 70 -22.81 -3.00 18.84
N TYR A 71 -22.00 -2.47 17.92
CA TYR A 71 -21.67 -3.17 16.68
C TYR A 71 -20.88 -4.45 16.96
N LEU A 72 -19.87 -4.40 17.83
CA LEU A 72 -19.11 -5.56 18.26
C LEU A 72 -20.02 -6.60 18.92
N GLN A 73 -20.82 -6.19 19.90
CA GLN A 73 -21.73 -7.08 20.63
C GLN A 73 -22.68 -7.83 19.67
N GLY A 74 -23.30 -7.11 18.73
CA GLY A 74 -24.19 -7.74 17.76
C GLY A 74 -23.48 -8.73 16.83
N LEU A 75 -22.18 -8.56 16.56
CA LEU A 75 -21.38 -9.55 15.85
C LEU A 75 -21.02 -10.74 16.73
N CYS A 76 -20.62 -10.50 17.98
CA CYS A 76 -20.32 -11.59 18.91
C CYS A 76 -21.53 -12.49 19.15
N GLU A 77 -22.72 -11.92 19.36
CA GLU A 77 -23.97 -12.67 19.48
C GLU A 77 -24.28 -13.47 18.20
N ARG A 78 -24.15 -12.82 17.03
CA ARG A 78 -24.50 -13.45 15.74
C ARG A 78 -23.57 -14.59 15.33
N PHE A 79 -22.30 -14.51 15.71
CA PHE A 79 -21.25 -15.47 15.35
C PHE A 79 -20.80 -16.33 16.54
N GLU A 80 -21.54 -16.29 17.65
CA GLU A 80 -21.25 -17.06 18.87
C GLU A 80 -19.78 -16.90 19.31
N LEU A 81 -19.34 -15.65 19.37
CA LEU A 81 -18.00 -15.26 19.82
C LEU A 81 -18.04 -14.84 21.30
N PRO A 82 -16.95 -15.04 22.05
CA PRO A 82 -16.85 -14.55 23.43
C PRO A 82 -17.06 -13.03 23.52
N GLU A 83 -17.56 -12.56 24.66
CA GLU A 83 -17.69 -11.13 24.94
C GLU A 83 -16.31 -10.43 24.94
N LYS A 84 -15.27 -11.13 25.43
CA LYS A 84 -13.88 -10.68 25.47
C LYS A 84 -13.19 -10.83 24.11
N THR A 85 -13.68 -10.04 23.15
CA THR A 85 -13.22 -10.05 21.76
C THR A 85 -12.80 -8.65 21.32
N ALA A 86 -11.67 -8.51 20.62
CA ALA A 86 -11.34 -7.28 19.91
C ALA A 86 -11.56 -7.43 18.40
N SER A 87 -11.89 -6.33 17.74
CA SER A 87 -12.33 -6.35 16.33
C SER A 87 -11.60 -5.36 15.43
N LEU A 88 -11.18 -5.88 14.27
CA LEU A 88 -10.75 -5.13 13.12
C LEU A 88 -11.90 -5.07 12.10
N GLY A 89 -11.96 -3.97 11.34
CA GLY A 89 -12.93 -3.76 10.26
C GLY A 89 -12.21 -3.45 8.95
N THR A 90 -12.76 -3.93 7.83
CA THR A 90 -12.21 -3.65 6.50
C THR A 90 -13.26 -3.69 5.41
N ALA A 91 -12.92 -3.16 4.23
CA ALA A 91 -13.65 -3.36 2.98
C ALA A 91 -13.00 -4.44 2.09
N ALA A 92 -11.81 -4.94 2.46
CA ALA A 92 -11.10 -5.97 1.70
C ALA A 92 -11.84 -7.31 1.75
N ASN A 93 -11.76 -8.08 0.66
CA ASN A 93 -12.43 -9.36 0.57
C ASN A 93 -11.74 -10.41 1.47
N MET A 94 -12.48 -10.99 2.41
CA MET A 94 -11.93 -12.01 3.33
C MET A 94 -11.42 -13.27 2.61
N ASN A 95 -11.83 -13.52 1.38
CA ASN A 95 -11.29 -14.62 0.59
C ASN A 95 -9.86 -14.38 0.11
N TYR A 96 -9.42 -13.12 0.08
CA TYR A 96 -8.06 -12.72 -0.27
C TYR A 96 -7.16 -12.52 0.94
N ALA A 97 -7.59 -13.01 2.11
CA ALA A 97 -6.75 -13.12 3.28
C ALA A 97 -5.51 -13.97 2.97
N ALA A 98 -4.34 -13.43 3.23
CA ALA A 98 -3.08 -14.14 3.08
C ALA A 98 -2.54 -14.48 4.46
N ILE A 99 -2.16 -15.75 4.64
CA ILE A 99 -1.55 -16.24 5.88
C ILE A 99 -0.12 -16.68 5.57
N GLU A 100 0.85 -16.10 6.28
CA GLU A 100 2.27 -16.43 6.17
C GLU A 100 2.85 -16.77 7.53
N THR A 101 3.46 -17.94 7.64
CA THR A 101 4.20 -18.36 8.84
C THR A 101 5.70 -18.37 8.55
N LYS A 102 6.49 -17.84 9.49
CA LYS A 102 7.95 -17.94 9.50
C LYS A 102 8.40 -18.49 10.84
N SER A 103 9.40 -19.37 10.83
CA SER A 103 9.90 -20.03 12.02
C SER A 103 11.42 -20.02 12.08
N PHE A 104 11.94 -20.03 13.30
CA PHE A 104 13.36 -20.25 13.58
C PHE A 104 13.52 -20.90 14.95
N LYS A 105 14.08 -22.12 14.99
CA LYS A 105 14.10 -22.97 16.20
C LYS A 105 12.68 -23.11 16.76
N ASN A 106 12.46 -22.77 18.03
CA ASN A 106 11.16 -22.84 18.69
C ASN A 106 10.34 -21.54 18.57
N LEU A 107 10.79 -20.55 17.83
CA LEU A 107 10.06 -19.31 17.58
C LEU A 107 9.28 -19.40 16.27
N GLU A 108 7.99 -19.08 16.32
CA GLU A 108 7.08 -19.04 15.19
C GLU A 108 6.28 -17.73 15.20
N VAL A 109 6.16 -17.12 14.03
CA VAL A 109 5.39 -15.91 13.78
C VAL A 109 4.48 -16.16 12.58
N THR A 110 3.17 -15.95 12.77
CA THR A 110 2.17 -16.04 11.70
C THR A 110 1.50 -14.69 11.48
N ALA A 111 1.59 -14.15 10.26
CA ALA A 111 0.90 -12.95 9.83
C ALA A 111 -0.33 -13.32 9.00
N ILE A 112 -1.48 -12.74 9.35
CA ILE A 112 -2.75 -12.87 8.63
C ILE A 112 -3.12 -11.47 8.16
N CYS A 113 -3.04 -11.24 6.86
CA CYS A 113 -3.26 -9.92 6.27
C CYS A 113 -4.43 -9.91 5.29
N THR A 114 -5.21 -8.84 5.35
CA THR A 114 -6.17 -8.46 4.30
C THR A 114 -5.86 -7.03 3.90
N GLY A 115 -5.70 -6.75 2.61
CA GLY A 115 -5.26 -5.43 2.16
C GLY A 115 -5.98 -4.97 0.92
N GLY A 116 -6.38 -3.70 0.88
CA GLY A 116 -6.84 -3.00 -0.31
C GLY A 116 -6.36 -1.55 -0.33
N VAL A 117 -5.76 -1.09 -1.43
CA VAL A 117 -5.06 0.22 -1.52
C VAL A 117 -5.56 1.15 -2.63
N GLU A 118 -6.54 0.75 -3.44
CA GLU A 118 -7.01 1.57 -4.57
C GLU A 118 -7.80 2.82 -4.15
N GLY A 119 -8.48 2.76 -3.00
CA GLY A 119 -9.37 3.83 -2.55
C GLY A 119 -8.66 4.96 -1.80
N ASN A 120 -8.00 4.61 -0.69
CA ASN A 120 -7.52 5.57 0.33
C ASN A 120 -6.06 5.34 0.75
N ALA A 121 -5.24 4.77 -0.13
CA ALA A 121 -3.80 4.70 0.14
C ALA A 121 -3.25 6.10 0.40
N GLY A 122 -2.56 6.25 1.53
CA GLY A 122 -2.12 7.53 2.05
C GLY A 122 -0.68 7.46 2.52
N ARG A 123 -0.01 8.59 2.42
CA ARG A 123 1.32 8.81 2.98
C ARG A 123 1.19 9.51 4.33
N VAL A 124 1.99 9.09 5.30
CA VAL A 124 2.08 9.81 6.57
C VAL A 124 2.43 11.28 6.33
N GLY A 125 1.66 12.18 6.93
CA GLY A 125 1.78 13.63 6.72
C GLY A 125 0.94 14.20 5.57
N ASP A 126 0.19 13.36 4.83
CA ASP A 126 -0.82 13.86 3.87
C ASP A 126 -1.91 14.68 4.60
N PRO A 127 -2.59 15.62 3.91
CA PRO A 127 -3.62 16.46 4.50
C PRO A 127 -4.75 15.64 5.14
N ALA A 128 -5.14 16.02 6.36
CA ALA A 128 -6.27 15.41 7.05
C ALA A 128 -7.62 15.86 6.45
N SER A 129 -8.64 15.01 6.58
CA SER A 129 -10.03 15.28 6.16
C SER A 129 -10.97 15.60 7.32
N VAL A 130 -10.56 15.31 8.55
CA VAL A 130 -11.35 15.49 9.77
C VAL A 130 -10.48 16.07 10.88
N TRP A 131 -11.12 16.73 11.83
CA TRP A 131 -10.51 17.13 13.09
C TRP A 131 -11.36 16.61 14.26
N GLU A 132 -10.72 16.25 15.37
CA GLU A 132 -11.39 15.74 16.55
C GLU A 132 -11.42 16.80 17.66
N GLN A 133 -12.63 17.12 18.14
CA GLN A 133 -12.85 17.94 19.33
C GLN A 133 -13.83 17.25 20.26
N ASP A 134 -13.47 17.09 21.53
CA ASP A 134 -14.35 16.54 22.56
C ASP A 134 -14.99 15.19 22.16
N GLY A 135 -14.24 14.35 21.44
CA GLY A 135 -14.68 13.04 20.94
C GLY A 135 -15.55 13.08 19.69
N VAL A 136 -15.75 14.26 19.08
CA VAL A 136 -16.51 14.45 17.84
C VAL A 136 -15.55 14.71 16.68
N PHE A 137 -15.70 13.92 15.61
CA PHE A 137 -14.95 14.09 14.36
C PHE A 137 -15.74 14.96 13.40
N GLU A 138 -15.26 16.19 13.17
CA GLU A 138 -15.87 17.12 12.23
C GLU A 138 -15.10 17.14 10.89
N PRO A 139 -15.79 17.16 9.74
CA PRO A 139 -15.13 17.25 8.44
C PRO A 139 -14.47 18.62 8.27
N LEU A 140 -13.22 18.62 7.79
CA LEU A 140 -12.57 19.82 7.29
C LEU A 140 -13.18 20.15 5.91
N GLU A 141 -13.41 21.43 5.59
CA GLU A 141 -14.18 21.91 4.40
C GLU A 141 -13.71 21.35 3.04
N LYS A 142 -12.52 20.73 2.98
CA LYS A 142 -11.95 20.09 1.77
C LYS A 142 -12.08 18.56 1.73
N GLY A 143 -12.72 17.93 2.72
CA GLY A 143 -12.89 16.48 2.80
C GLY A 143 -14.12 16.00 2.03
N GLY A 144 -13.93 15.49 0.81
CA GLY A 144 -14.93 14.64 0.18
C GLY A 144 -15.16 13.34 0.98
N LYS A 145 -16.17 12.54 0.62
CA LYS A 145 -16.32 11.19 1.20
C LYS A 145 -15.04 10.39 0.96
N GLU A 146 -14.37 9.99 2.04
CA GLU A 146 -13.18 9.16 1.92
C GLU A 146 -13.54 7.80 1.32
N PRO A 147 -12.88 7.39 0.22
CA PRO A 147 -13.03 6.05 -0.31
C PRO A 147 -12.60 5.01 0.74
N HIS A 148 -13.08 3.77 0.62
CA HIS A 148 -12.68 2.72 1.54
C HIS A 148 -11.47 1.95 1.01
N GLY A 149 -10.53 1.65 1.91
CA GLY A 149 -9.40 0.77 1.72
C GLY A 149 -8.72 0.59 3.06
N THR A 150 -8.12 -0.56 3.31
CA THR A 150 -7.52 -0.88 4.61
C THR A 150 -6.53 -2.02 4.42
N ILE A 151 -5.40 -1.92 5.10
CA ILE A 151 -4.52 -3.06 5.35
C ILE A 151 -4.65 -3.43 6.82
N ASN A 152 -5.27 -4.57 7.07
CA ASN A 152 -5.35 -5.17 8.41
C ASN A 152 -4.33 -6.29 8.55
N THR A 153 -3.67 -6.34 9.70
CA THR A 153 -2.71 -7.38 10.06
C THR A 153 -3.04 -7.95 11.44
N ILE A 154 -3.35 -9.25 11.49
CA ILE A 154 -3.33 -10.02 12.73
C ILE A 154 -2.02 -10.80 12.78
N LEU A 155 -1.24 -10.64 13.85
CA LEU A 155 0.04 -11.28 14.04
C LEU A 155 0.01 -12.19 15.26
N LEU A 156 0.32 -13.48 15.07
CA LEU A 156 0.34 -14.49 16.12
C LEU A 156 1.78 -14.89 16.40
N ILE A 157 2.19 -14.86 17.66
CA ILE A 157 3.54 -15.20 18.11
C ILE A 157 3.44 -16.28 19.18
N ASN A 158 4.14 -17.40 18.98
CA ASN A 158 4.03 -18.56 19.86
C ASN A 158 4.81 -18.46 21.19
N ARG A 159 5.48 -17.32 21.46
CA ARG A 159 6.28 -17.06 22.67
C ARG A 159 5.77 -15.83 23.40
N GLU A 160 5.96 -15.78 24.71
CA GLU A 160 5.63 -14.60 25.51
C GLU A 160 6.57 -13.43 25.20
N LEU A 161 6.02 -12.21 25.12
CA LEU A 161 6.74 -10.96 24.91
C LEU A 161 6.51 -10.00 26.07
N THR A 162 7.53 -9.25 26.50
CA THR A 162 7.31 -8.13 27.43
C THR A 162 6.41 -7.07 26.81
N ARG A 163 5.75 -6.24 27.63
CA ARG A 163 4.93 -5.11 27.15
C ARG A 163 5.70 -4.17 26.23
N GLY A 164 6.97 -3.90 26.54
CA GLY A 164 7.86 -3.12 25.67
C GLY A 164 8.14 -3.78 24.33
N ALA A 165 8.33 -5.11 24.32
CA ALA A 165 8.46 -5.86 23.07
C ALA A 165 7.17 -5.87 22.25
N MET A 166 6.00 -5.93 22.87
CA MET A 166 4.70 -5.82 22.19
C MET A 166 4.55 -4.48 21.45
N VAL A 167 4.90 -3.37 22.11
CA VAL A 167 4.91 -2.03 21.47
C VAL A 167 5.91 -1.99 20.31
N ARG A 168 7.12 -2.54 20.50
CA ARG A 168 8.12 -2.63 19.43
C ARG A 168 7.60 -3.42 18.23
N THR A 169 6.83 -4.48 18.45
CA THR A 169 6.24 -5.28 17.35
C THR A 169 5.32 -4.45 16.47
N ILE A 170 4.50 -3.55 17.03
CA ILE A 170 3.65 -2.63 16.23
C ILE A 170 4.49 -1.78 15.28
N MET A 171 5.64 -1.27 15.74
CA MET A 171 6.56 -0.52 14.88
C MET A 171 7.09 -1.40 13.75
N THR A 172 7.59 -2.59 14.05
CA THR A 172 8.15 -3.51 13.05
C THR A 172 7.12 -3.93 12.00
N VAL A 173 5.87 -4.21 12.40
CA VAL A 173 4.77 -4.49 11.47
C VAL A 173 4.50 -3.29 10.56
N THR A 174 4.48 -2.08 11.13
CA THR A 174 4.24 -0.84 10.37
C THR A 174 5.34 -0.56 9.35
N GLU A 175 6.61 -0.75 9.73
CA GLU A 175 7.76 -0.63 8.82
C GLU A 175 7.70 -1.67 7.69
N ALA A 176 7.37 -2.92 8.00
CA ALA A 176 7.25 -3.99 7.00
C ALA A 176 6.16 -3.68 5.96
N LYS A 177 4.98 -3.24 6.41
CA LYS A 177 3.91 -2.76 5.52
C LYS A 177 4.39 -1.62 4.63
N THR A 178 5.01 -0.61 5.23
CA THR A 178 5.51 0.57 4.50
C THR A 178 6.53 0.19 3.43
N ALA A 179 7.46 -0.71 3.76
CA ALA A 179 8.46 -1.21 2.82
C ALA A 179 7.83 -1.92 1.62
N VAL A 180 6.83 -2.79 1.84
CA VAL A 180 6.11 -3.44 0.74
C VAL A 180 5.42 -2.43 -0.18
N LEU A 181 4.73 -1.43 0.39
CA LEU A 181 4.05 -0.40 -0.40
C LEU A 181 5.03 0.47 -1.20
N GLN A 182 6.17 0.80 -0.60
CA GLN A 182 7.24 1.53 -1.27
C GLN A 182 7.82 0.71 -2.43
N GLU A 183 8.13 -0.57 -2.23
CA GLU A 183 8.65 -1.45 -3.28
C GLU A 183 7.65 -1.70 -4.41
N LEU A 184 6.36 -1.70 -4.11
CA LEU A 184 5.28 -1.78 -5.09
C LEU A 184 4.87 -0.41 -5.64
N ALA A 185 5.62 0.65 -5.32
CA ALA A 185 5.39 2.03 -5.77
C ALA A 185 3.93 2.51 -5.63
N VAL A 186 3.26 2.12 -4.54
CA VAL A 186 1.85 2.47 -4.33
C VAL A 186 1.72 3.99 -4.18
N SER A 187 0.96 4.59 -5.08
CA SER A 187 0.71 6.03 -5.10
C SER A 187 -0.16 6.44 -3.92
N SER A 188 0.16 7.56 -3.27
CA SER A 188 -0.83 8.23 -2.41
C SER A 188 -1.99 8.73 -3.27
N ARG A 189 -3.19 8.73 -2.68
CA ARG A 189 -4.40 9.32 -3.26
C ARG A 189 -4.59 10.78 -2.86
N TYR A 190 -3.73 11.30 -1.99
CA TYR A 190 -3.86 12.63 -1.37
C TYR A 190 -2.68 13.55 -1.67
N SER A 191 -1.57 13.00 -2.17
CA SER A 191 -0.38 13.76 -2.55
C SER A 191 0.38 13.08 -3.67
N ASP A 192 1.42 13.78 -4.15
CA ASP A 192 2.38 13.25 -5.11
C ASP A 192 3.26 12.13 -4.54
N GLY A 193 3.16 11.80 -3.24
CA GLY A 193 4.06 10.85 -2.58
C GLY A 193 3.70 9.39 -2.80
N LEU A 194 4.60 8.50 -2.37
CA LEU A 194 4.26 7.08 -2.19
C LEU A 194 3.57 6.87 -0.86
N ALA A 195 2.54 6.02 -0.86
CA ALA A 195 1.77 5.64 0.32
C ALA A 195 2.61 4.84 1.31
N THR A 196 2.37 5.07 2.60
CA THR A 196 2.97 4.33 3.72
C THR A 196 1.97 3.40 4.41
N GLY A 197 0.71 3.49 4.01
CA GLY A 197 -0.40 2.69 4.51
C GLY A 197 -1.71 3.15 3.87
N THR A 198 -2.81 2.91 4.57
CA THR A 198 -4.10 3.56 4.34
C THR A 198 -4.48 4.41 5.55
N GLY A 199 -5.47 5.29 5.41
CA GLY A 199 -6.00 6.08 6.54
C GLY A 199 -6.65 5.23 7.66
N THR A 200 -6.91 3.95 7.42
CA THR A 200 -7.69 3.06 8.30
C THR A 200 -7.03 1.71 8.54
N ASP A 201 -5.70 1.64 8.43
CA ASP A 201 -4.97 0.40 8.74
C ASP A 201 -5.14 0.01 10.21
N GLN A 202 -5.34 -1.29 10.47
CA GLN A 202 -5.39 -1.80 11.83
C GLN A 202 -4.43 -2.97 12.03
N ILE A 203 -3.81 -3.02 13.21
CA ILE A 203 -2.88 -4.08 13.60
C ILE A 203 -3.37 -4.68 14.92
N ALA A 204 -3.39 -6.00 15.00
CA ALA A 204 -3.55 -6.74 16.24
C ALA A 204 -2.42 -7.77 16.36
N VAL A 205 -1.73 -7.79 17.49
CA VAL A 205 -0.64 -8.73 17.76
C VAL A 205 -1.03 -9.52 19.01
N ALA A 206 -1.01 -10.84 18.92
CA ALA A 206 -1.25 -11.74 20.05
C ALA A 206 -0.01 -12.61 20.27
N CYS A 207 0.54 -12.58 21.48
CA CYS A 207 1.60 -13.48 21.89
C CYS A 207 1.11 -14.44 22.97
N ALA A 208 1.42 -15.73 22.82
CA ALA A 208 1.01 -16.75 23.77
C ALA A 208 1.67 -16.52 25.15
N LEU A 209 0.89 -16.53 26.23
CA LEU A 209 1.41 -16.55 27.60
C LEU A 209 1.78 -18.00 27.93
N THR A 210 3.06 -18.32 27.82
CA THR A 210 3.57 -19.69 28.02
C THR A 210 4.09 -19.93 29.43
N GLY A 211 4.35 -18.87 30.20
CA GLY A 211 5.06 -18.94 31.48
C GLY A 211 6.58 -19.04 31.33
N ASP A 212 7.09 -19.08 30.10
CA ASP A 212 8.53 -19.00 29.84
C ASP A 212 9.03 -17.56 30.05
N THR A 213 10.36 -17.40 30.19
CA THR A 213 10.99 -16.08 30.17
C THR A 213 10.58 -15.30 28.90
N PRO A 214 9.94 -14.12 29.05
CA PRO A 214 9.46 -13.35 27.90
C PRO A 214 10.60 -12.82 27.03
N LEU A 215 10.35 -12.76 25.72
CA LEU A 215 11.22 -12.07 24.77
C LEU A 215 11.11 -10.56 24.98
N THR A 216 12.25 -9.87 24.95
CA THR A 216 12.35 -8.45 25.29
C THR A 216 12.53 -7.53 24.08
N SER A 217 12.73 -8.09 22.88
CA SER A 217 12.96 -7.31 21.65
C SER A 217 12.33 -7.92 20.41
N ALA A 218 11.67 -7.07 19.63
CA ALA A 218 11.12 -7.37 18.31
C ALA A 218 11.67 -6.43 17.23
N GLY A 219 12.82 -5.78 17.49
CA GLY A 219 13.48 -4.86 16.56
C GLY A 219 14.33 -5.58 15.51
N LYS A 220 14.86 -4.82 14.54
CA LYS A 220 15.58 -5.34 13.35
C LYS A 220 16.81 -6.21 13.65
N HIS A 221 17.46 -6.00 14.79
CA HIS A 221 18.61 -6.82 15.21
C HIS A 221 18.21 -8.12 15.94
N ALA A 222 16.94 -8.29 16.27
CA ALA A 222 16.43 -9.48 16.92
C ALA A 222 15.83 -10.44 15.90
N LYS A 223 16.02 -11.75 16.09
CA LYS A 223 15.46 -12.77 15.21
C LYS A 223 13.93 -12.69 15.13
N LEU A 224 13.27 -12.35 16.24
CA LEU A 224 11.83 -12.09 16.25
C LEU A 224 11.45 -10.96 15.28
N GLY A 225 12.17 -9.83 15.28
CA GLY A 225 11.91 -8.72 14.37
C GLY A 225 12.09 -9.10 12.90
N GLU A 226 13.11 -9.90 12.58
CA GLU A 226 13.33 -10.45 11.24
C GLU A 226 12.13 -11.32 10.78
N LEU A 227 11.68 -12.26 11.63
CA LEU A 227 10.55 -13.14 11.30
C LEU A 227 9.25 -12.35 11.11
N ILE A 228 8.99 -11.36 11.98
CA ILE A 228 7.82 -10.47 11.86
C ILE A 228 7.88 -9.73 10.52
N GLY A 229 9.00 -9.08 10.22
CA GLY A 229 9.18 -8.33 8.98
C GLY A 229 8.95 -9.20 7.74
N SER A 230 9.53 -10.40 7.71
CA SER A 230 9.39 -11.34 6.60
C SER A 230 7.95 -11.89 6.44
N ALA A 231 7.31 -12.30 7.55
CA ALA A 231 5.96 -12.86 7.53
C ALA A 231 4.93 -11.80 7.07
N VAL A 232 4.98 -10.60 7.66
CA VAL A 232 4.10 -9.49 7.31
C VAL A 232 4.30 -9.06 5.86
N SER A 233 5.55 -8.92 5.42
CA SER A 233 5.85 -8.52 4.04
C SER A 233 5.30 -9.52 3.02
N GLY A 234 5.48 -10.83 3.28
CA GLY A 234 4.95 -11.89 2.42
C GLY A 234 3.43 -11.89 2.37
N ALA A 235 2.76 -11.76 3.52
CA ALA A 235 1.31 -11.77 3.59
C ALA A 235 0.70 -10.54 2.90
N ILE A 236 1.28 -9.35 3.10
CA ILE A 236 0.80 -8.12 2.45
C ILE A 236 0.94 -8.21 0.92
N ARG A 237 2.07 -8.68 0.40
CA ARG A 237 2.23 -8.88 -1.07
C ARG A 237 1.17 -9.82 -1.63
N LYS A 238 0.92 -10.94 -0.96
CA LYS A 238 -0.07 -11.93 -1.41
C LYS A 238 -1.49 -11.36 -1.40
N THR A 239 -1.91 -10.69 -0.34
CA THR A 239 -3.28 -10.13 -0.27
C THR A 239 -3.47 -8.99 -1.28
N LEU A 240 -2.48 -8.10 -1.47
CA LEU A 240 -2.57 -7.02 -2.46
C LEU A 240 -2.53 -7.54 -3.90
N ALA A 241 -1.78 -8.61 -4.17
CA ALA A 241 -1.81 -9.30 -5.46
C ALA A 241 -3.20 -9.88 -5.76
N LEU A 242 -3.87 -10.46 -4.77
CA LEU A 242 -5.22 -11.02 -4.94
C LEU A 242 -6.31 -9.93 -5.04
N GLN A 243 -6.23 -8.89 -4.18
CA GLN A 243 -7.25 -7.84 -4.10
C GLN A 243 -7.14 -6.80 -5.20
N ASN A 244 -5.94 -6.33 -5.52
CA ASN A 244 -5.71 -5.18 -6.42
C ASN A 244 -4.87 -5.55 -7.66
N SER A 245 -4.58 -6.84 -7.87
CA SER A 245 -3.61 -7.29 -8.89
C SER A 245 -2.24 -6.61 -8.75
N LEU A 246 -1.90 -6.16 -7.54
CA LEU A 246 -0.69 -5.38 -7.28
C LEU A 246 0.51 -6.31 -7.16
N THR A 247 1.19 -6.49 -8.28
CA THR A 247 2.37 -7.37 -8.42
C THR A 247 3.53 -6.61 -9.06
N PRO A 248 4.79 -7.05 -8.86
CA PRO A 248 5.93 -6.45 -9.57
C PRO A 248 5.73 -6.44 -11.09
N GLY A 249 5.12 -7.48 -11.66
CA GLY A 249 4.83 -7.55 -13.09
C GLY A 249 3.85 -6.48 -13.56
N ASN A 250 2.83 -6.15 -12.75
CA ASN A 250 1.88 -5.07 -13.06
C ASN A 250 2.42 -3.67 -12.76
N GLN A 251 3.38 -3.56 -11.84
CA GLN A 251 4.11 -2.32 -11.60
C GLN A 251 5.17 -2.02 -12.67
N ARG A 252 5.50 -2.97 -13.56
CA ARG A 252 6.27 -2.70 -14.78
C ARG A 252 5.41 -1.95 -15.81
N SER A 253 5.11 -0.69 -15.51
CA SER A 253 4.28 0.22 -16.29
C SER A 253 4.70 1.66 -16.02
N ILE A 254 4.95 2.44 -17.08
CA ILE A 254 5.25 3.87 -16.97
C ILE A 254 4.08 4.58 -16.27
N LEU A 255 2.85 4.31 -16.71
CA LEU A 255 1.63 4.90 -16.19
C LEU A 255 1.50 4.71 -14.68
N GLU A 256 1.72 3.49 -14.16
CA GLU A 256 1.61 3.23 -12.72
C GLU A 256 2.55 4.14 -11.90
N HIS A 257 3.76 4.40 -12.39
CA HIS A 257 4.74 5.24 -11.68
C HIS A 257 4.46 6.75 -11.76
N ILE A 258 3.68 7.20 -12.75
CA ILE A 258 3.32 8.62 -12.93
C ILE A 258 1.87 8.95 -12.52
N LYS A 259 1.06 7.95 -12.17
CA LYS A 259 -0.34 8.13 -11.71
C LYS A 259 -0.47 9.09 -10.53
N ARG A 260 0.48 9.08 -9.58
CA ARG A 260 0.49 10.00 -8.43
C ARG A 260 0.56 11.48 -8.79
N PHE A 261 0.93 11.81 -10.03
CA PHE A 261 0.94 13.18 -10.54
C PHE A 261 -0.35 13.53 -11.32
N GLY A 262 -1.34 12.65 -11.31
CA GLY A 262 -2.61 12.86 -12.03
C GLY A 262 -2.68 12.23 -13.42
N ALA A 263 -1.71 11.39 -13.80
CA ALA A 263 -1.73 10.71 -15.08
C ALA A 263 -2.88 9.71 -15.20
N GLY A 264 -3.57 9.73 -16.33
CA GLY A 264 -4.58 8.75 -16.72
C GLY A 264 -4.23 8.13 -18.08
N ARG A 265 -4.69 6.90 -18.33
CA ARG A 265 -4.40 6.18 -19.58
C ARG A 265 -4.81 6.98 -20.81
N GLU A 266 -6.05 7.44 -20.86
CA GLU A 266 -6.59 8.18 -22.00
C GLU A 266 -5.82 9.47 -22.25
N HIS A 267 -5.61 10.26 -21.18
CA HIS A 267 -4.86 11.51 -21.28
C HIS A 267 -3.40 11.28 -21.74
N MET A 268 -2.69 10.32 -21.16
CA MET A 268 -1.33 9.97 -21.59
C MET A 268 -1.30 9.51 -23.05
N THR A 269 -2.29 8.73 -23.47
CA THR A 269 -2.38 8.21 -24.84
C THR A 269 -2.53 9.37 -25.83
N GLU A 270 -3.48 10.27 -25.60
CA GLU A 270 -3.72 11.39 -26.52
C GLU A 270 -2.62 12.47 -26.44
N SER A 271 -2.05 12.72 -25.26
CA SER A 271 -0.94 13.67 -25.11
C SER A 271 0.35 13.20 -25.82
N ILE A 272 0.59 11.89 -25.90
CA ILE A 272 1.68 11.34 -26.71
C ILE A 272 1.29 11.35 -28.20
N ALA A 273 0.09 10.88 -28.54
CA ALA A 273 -0.37 10.76 -29.92
C ALA A 273 -0.37 12.10 -30.67
N ARG A 274 -0.78 13.20 -30.03
CA ARG A 274 -0.78 14.55 -30.63
C ARG A 274 0.61 15.09 -30.99
N ARG A 275 1.68 14.47 -30.48
CA ARG A 275 3.08 14.82 -30.75
C ARG A 275 3.72 13.93 -31.82
N LEU A 276 2.95 13.01 -32.40
CA LEU A 276 3.39 12.07 -33.44
C LEU A 276 2.76 12.43 -34.80
N GLN A 277 3.34 11.94 -35.89
CA GLN A 277 2.67 11.94 -37.19
C GLN A 277 1.44 11.03 -37.15
N GLU A 278 0.38 11.37 -37.90
CA GLU A 278 -0.93 10.72 -37.77
C GLU A 278 -0.88 9.19 -37.93
N GLU A 279 -0.10 8.68 -38.88
CA GLU A 279 0.08 7.24 -39.10
C GLU A 279 0.71 6.56 -37.87
N THR A 280 1.79 7.14 -37.33
CA THR A 280 2.46 6.64 -36.12
C THR A 280 1.57 6.78 -34.88
N ALA A 281 0.80 7.87 -34.78
CA ALA A 281 -0.15 8.12 -33.71
C ALA A 281 -1.26 7.06 -33.70
N ALA A 282 -1.81 6.72 -34.87
CA ALA A 282 -2.82 5.67 -35.00
C ALA A 282 -2.30 4.29 -34.56
N VAL A 283 -1.04 3.96 -34.91
CA VAL A 283 -0.38 2.73 -34.43
C VAL A 283 -0.19 2.76 -32.92
N PHE A 284 0.30 3.88 -32.37
CA PHE A 284 0.52 4.05 -30.93
C PHE A 284 -0.77 3.85 -30.13
N ARG A 285 -1.88 4.50 -30.54
CA ARG A 285 -3.19 4.39 -29.86
C ARG A 285 -3.65 2.93 -29.72
N ARG A 286 -3.41 2.11 -30.75
CA ARG A 286 -3.77 0.69 -30.75
C ARG A 286 -2.81 -0.18 -29.92
N ASN A 287 -1.62 0.31 -29.62
CA ASN A 287 -0.52 -0.45 -29.01
C ASN A 287 0.10 0.25 -27.80
N PHE A 288 -0.69 1.00 -27.02
CA PHE A 288 -0.23 1.74 -25.84
C PHE A 288 0.66 0.89 -24.90
N ASN A 289 0.24 -0.35 -24.62
CA ASN A 289 0.94 -1.26 -23.73
C ASN A 289 2.37 -1.62 -24.21
N SER A 290 2.64 -1.53 -25.52
CA SER A 290 3.95 -1.83 -26.09
C SER A 290 5.01 -0.76 -25.77
N LEU A 291 4.59 0.44 -25.37
CA LEU A 291 5.45 1.46 -24.78
C LEU A 291 5.35 1.42 -23.26
N ASP A 292 4.13 1.42 -22.72
CA ASP A 292 3.89 1.54 -21.29
C ASP A 292 4.57 0.43 -20.48
N ARG A 293 4.64 -0.79 -21.03
CA ARG A 293 5.17 -1.98 -20.34
C ARG A 293 6.55 -2.40 -20.81
N ASP A 294 7.19 -1.61 -21.67
CA ASP A 294 8.56 -1.86 -22.13
C ASP A 294 9.54 -1.74 -20.94
N PRO A 295 10.31 -2.79 -20.60
CA PRO A 295 11.15 -2.77 -19.40
C PRO A 295 12.21 -1.66 -19.38
N VAL A 296 12.78 -1.31 -20.54
CA VAL A 296 13.84 -0.30 -20.64
C VAL A 296 13.24 1.10 -20.46
N ALA A 297 12.12 1.36 -21.14
CA ALA A 297 11.37 2.59 -21.00
C ALA A 297 10.83 2.78 -19.56
N VAL A 298 10.29 1.73 -18.95
CA VAL A 298 9.86 1.76 -17.54
C VAL A 298 11.03 2.11 -16.63
N GLY A 299 12.19 1.46 -16.77
CA GLY A 299 13.37 1.76 -15.96
C GLY A 299 13.85 3.21 -16.08
N ALA A 300 13.85 3.74 -17.30
CA ALA A 300 14.20 5.15 -17.54
C ALA A 300 13.16 6.11 -16.94
N SER A 301 11.87 5.81 -17.09
CA SER A 301 10.78 6.58 -16.45
C SER A 301 10.89 6.58 -14.93
N CYS A 302 11.13 5.42 -14.30
CA CYS A 302 11.35 5.32 -12.86
C CYS A 302 12.52 6.18 -12.39
N SER A 303 13.60 6.25 -13.19
CA SER A 303 14.76 7.08 -12.88
C SER A 303 14.41 8.57 -12.90
N LEU A 304 13.67 9.03 -13.92
CA LEU A 304 13.18 10.41 -14.01
C LEU A 304 12.24 10.76 -12.85
N VAL A 305 11.29 9.87 -12.53
CA VAL A 305 10.34 10.03 -11.43
C VAL A 305 11.06 10.12 -10.08
N HIS A 306 12.07 9.27 -9.87
CA HIS A 306 12.88 9.33 -8.65
C HIS A 306 13.76 10.58 -8.58
N ALA A 307 14.31 11.05 -9.71
CA ALA A 307 15.04 12.31 -9.76
C ALA A 307 14.13 13.50 -9.39
N ARG A 308 12.89 13.53 -9.89
CA ARG A 308 11.87 14.50 -9.46
C ARG A 308 11.62 14.42 -7.96
N ASP A 309 11.48 13.21 -7.40
CA ASP A 309 11.30 13.04 -5.96
C ASP A 309 12.48 13.62 -5.16
N LYS A 310 13.72 13.40 -5.62
CA LYS A 310 14.91 13.93 -4.96
C LYS A 310 14.95 15.47 -4.97
N VAL A 311 14.44 16.11 -6.02
CA VAL A 311 14.24 17.56 -6.06
C VAL A 311 13.14 17.99 -5.09
N ALA A 312 12.00 17.29 -5.08
CA ALA A 312 10.88 17.58 -4.18
C ALA A 312 11.26 17.43 -2.68
N TRP A 313 12.13 16.48 -2.37
CA TRP A 313 12.65 16.25 -1.01
C TRP A 313 13.80 17.20 -0.61
N GLY A 314 14.21 18.11 -1.50
CA GLY A 314 15.31 19.04 -1.25
C GLY A 314 16.69 18.37 -1.22
N ILE A 315 16.82 17.11 -1.65
CA ILE A 315 18.11 16.42 -1.75
C ILE A 315 18.89 16.95 -2.95
N LEU A 316 18.20 17.22 -4.07
CA LEU A 316 18.77 17.85 -5.25
C LEU A 316 18.30 19.30 -5.33
N PRO A 317 19.20 20.28 -5.54
CA PRO A 317 18.80 21.68 -5.71
C PRO A 317 17.93 21.88 -6.96
N GLN A 318 16.92 22.75 -6.86
CA GLN A 318 16.07 23.10 -7.99
C GLN A 318 16.84 23.74 -9.15
N SER A 319 17.97 24.40 -8.88
CA SER A 319 18.83 25.02 -9.89
C SER A 319 19.39 24.04 -10.92
N CYS A 320 19.49 22.76 -10.58
CA CYS A 320 20.03 21.70 -11.45
C CYS A 320 18.90 20.84 -12.08
N MET A 321 17.64 21.13 -11.74
CA MET A 321 16.50 20.30 -12.09
C MET A 321 16.35 20.17 -13.61
N ARG A 322 16.55 21.27 -14.34
CA ARG A 322 16.35 21.31 -15.79
C ARG A 322 17.27 20.34 -16.50
N GLU A 323 18.56 20.39 -16.18
CA GLU A 323 19.59 19.52 -16.72
C GLU A 323 19.30 18.06 -16.39
N ILE A 324 18.94 17.79 -15.13
CA ILE A 324 18.59 16.43 -14.66
C ILE A 324 17.41 15.86 -15.44
N PHE A 325 16.33 16.64 -15.59
CA PHE A 325 15.13 16.17 -16.29
C PHE A 325 15.40 15.94 -17.77
N ILE A 326 16.15 16.83 -18.43
CA ILE A 326 16.54 16.65 -19.84
C ILE A 326 17.36 15.37 -20.02
N MET A 327 18.36 15.13 -19.16
CA MET A 327 19.21 13.94 -19.24
C MET A 327 18.40 12.64 -19.07
N HIS A 328 17.46 12.60 -18.12
CA HIS A 328 16.60 11.44 -17.89
C HIS A 328 15.47 11.30 -18.93
N GLY A 329 14.94 12.40 -19.44
CA GLY A 329 13.98 12.40 -20.54
C GLY A 329 14.60 11.86 -21.84
N ALA A 330 15.84 12.26 -22.13
CA ALA A 330 16.61 11.70 -23.24
C ALA A 330 16.87 10.20 -23.05
N GLN A 331 17.16 9.77 -21.83
CA GLN A 331 17.31 8.35 -21.49
C GLN A 331 16.01 7.57 -21.74
N LEU A 332 14.85 8.16 -21.42
CA LEU A 332 13.54 7.58 -21.72
C LEU A 332 13.29 7.47 -23.23
N ALA A 333 13.56 8.54 -23.99
CA ALA A 333 13.44 8.52 -25.45
C ALA A 333 14.36 7.48 -26.11
N THR A 334 15.60 7.35 -25.62
CA THR A 334 16.55 6.29 -26.02
C THR A 334 16.03 4.90 -25.67
N GLY A 335 15.49 4.72 -24.45
CA GLY A 335 14.95 3.43 -24.02
C GLY A 335 13.78 2.96 -24.90
N ILE A 336 12.93 3.88 -25.33
CA ILE A 336 11.77 3.60 -26.19
C ILE A 336 12.17 3.33 -27.65
N SER A 337 13.12 4.10 -28.18
CA SER A 337 13.57 3.98 -29.57
C SER A 337 14.60 2.86 -29.78
N HIS A 338 15.25 2.40 -28.70
CA HIS A 338 16.42 1.53 -28.71
C HIS A 338 17.64 2.12 -29.45
N ARG A 339 17.69 3.45 -29.62
CA ARG A 339 18.76 4.18 -30.31
C ARG A 339 19.64 4.95 -29.34
N VAL A 340 20.72 4.31 -28.89
CA VAL A 340 21.66 4.87 -27.90
C VAL A 340 22.49 6.01 -28.50
N GLU A 341 22.86 5.89 -29.77
CA GLU A 341 23.59 6.88 -30.54
C GLU A 341 22.85 8.23 -30.64
N ARG A 342 21.52 8.21 -30.51
CA ARG A 342 20.67 9.40 -30.59
C ARG A 342 20.45 10.12 -29.26
N TYR A 343 21.07 9.67 -28.17
CA TYR A 343 20.89 10.27 -26.84
C TYR A 343 21.16 11.78 -26.83
N ALA A 344 22.27 12.23 -27.46
CA ALA A 344 22.63 13.65 -27.52
C ALA A 344 21.60 14.48 -28.31
N ASP A 345 21.07 13.92 -29.40
CA ASP A 345 20.00 14.56 -30.17
C ASP A 345 18.72 14.68 -29.35
N PHE A 346 18.31 13.62 -28.66
CA PHE A 346 17.12 13.64 -27.81
C PHE A 346 17.24 14.67 -26.69
N SER A 347 18.40 14.73 -26.04
CA SER A 347 18.70 15.75 -25.03
C SER A 347 18.57 17.17 -25.59
N ARG A 348 19.15 17.42 -26.77
CA ARG A 348 19.04 18.73 -27.44
C ARG A 348 17.59 19.08 -27.79
N ILE A 349 16.80 18.13 -28.29
CA ILE A 349 15.38 18.36 -28.63
C ILE A 349 14.57 18.64 -27.36
N LEU A 350 14.71 17.80 -26.33
CA LEU A 350 14.00 17.95 -25.06
C LEU A 350 14.42 19.20 -24.27
N SER A 351 15.60 19.77 -24.55
CA SER A 351 16.02 21.05 -23.97
C SER A 351 15.12 22.23 -24.36
N LEU A 352 14.26 22.06 -25.36
CA LEU A 352 13.27 23.05 -25.79
C LEU A 352 11.92 22.88 -25.07
N GLU A 353 11.67 21.76 -24.41
CA GLU A 353 10.44 21.54 -23.66
C GLU A 353 10.44 22.32 -22.32
N PRO A 354 9.26 22.74 -21.85
CA PRO A 354 9.13 23.30 -20.51
C PRO A 354 9.45 22.24 -19.46
N VAL A 355 10.16 22.64 -18.41
CA VAL A 355 10.52 21.77 -17.28
C VAL A 355 10.14 22.48 -15.99
N SER A 356 9.34 21.80 -15.17
CA SER A 356 8.77 22.39 -13.95
C SER A 356 8.41 21.28 -12.96
N MET A 357 8.36 21.64 -11.68
CA MET A 357 7.89 20.73 -10.61
C MET A 357 6.38 20.57 -10.60
N ASN A 358 5.64 21.46 -11.27
CA ASN A 358 4.21 21.34 -11.43
C ASN A 358 3.86 20.00 -12.09
N ASN A 359 2.85 19.30 -11.56
CA ASN A 359 2.45 17.98 -12.04
C ASN A 359 2.08 17.97 -13.53
N HIS A 360 1.36 18.98 -14.00
CA HIS A 360 0.97 19.07 -15.40
C HIS A 360 2.20 19.18 -16.31
N ASP A 361 3.08 20.13 -16.03
CA ASP A 361 4.29 20.35 -16.83
C ASP A 361 5.23 19.13 -16.80
N PHE A 362 5.38 18.50 -15.63
CA PHE A 362 6.18 17.29 -15.50
C PHE A 362 5.62 16.15 -16.36
N LEU A 363 4.31 15.92 -16.32
CA LEU A 363 3.65 14.90 -17.14
C LEU A 363 3.81 15.20 -18.63
N GLU A 364 3.63 16.45 -19.04
CA GLU A 364 3.85 16.86 -20.43
C GLU A 364 5.29 16.63 -20.89
N PHE A 365 6.29 16.88 -20.02
CA PHE A 365 7.68 16.56 -20.31
C PHE A 365 7.92 15.05 -20.47
N VAL A 366 7.31 14.21 -19.63
CA VAL A 366 7.35 12.75 -19.78
C VAL A 366 6.69 12.33 -21.09
N TYR A 367 5.53 12.89 -21.45
CA TYR A 367 4.84 12.59 -22.70
C TYR A 367 5.63 13.02 -23.93
N ALA A 368 6.30 14.18 -23.87
CA ALA A 368 7.20 14.63 -24.93
C ALA A 368 8.39 13.66 -25.11
N SER A 369 8.99 13.21 -24.01
CA SER A 369 10.06 12.20 -24.04
C SER A 369 9.59 10.88 -24.65
N CYS A 370 8.39 10.42 -24.27
CA CYS A 370 7.78 9.23 -24.84
C CYS A 370 7.50 9.35 -26.33
N ALA A 371 6.90 10.46 -26.77
CA ALA A 371 6.58 10.72 -28.16
C ALA A 371 7.86 10.80 -29.02
N LEU A 372 8.88 11.49 -28.53
CA LEU A 372 10.16 11.61 -29.22
C LEU A 372 10.80 10.24 -29.44
N GLY A 373 10.90 9.41 -28.39
CA GLY A 373 11.40 8.04 -28.52
C GLY A 373 10.55 7.18 -29.45
N TYR A 374 9.22 7.26 -29.34
CA TYR A 374 8.33 6.45 -30.16
C TYR A 374 8.38 6.84 -31.65
N SER A 375 8.56 8.13 -31.95
CA SER A 375 8.69 8.64 -33.33
C SER A 375 9.91 8.09 -34.08
N GLU A 376 10.92 7.62 -33.35
CA GLU A 376 12.18 7.09 -33.88
C GLU A 376 12.30 5.57 -33.78
N LYS A 377 11.34 4.92 -33.12
CA LYS A 377 11.37 3.48 -32.81
C LYS A 377 11.43 2.58 -34.05
N TRP A 378 10.83 3.03 -35.16
CA TRP A 378 10.70 2.25 -36.40
C TRP A 378 11.35 2.89 -37.61
N LYS A 379 12.08 3.99 -37.42
CA LYS A 379 12.91 4.54 -38.51
C LYS A 379 14.12 3.63 -38.69
N ASP A 380 14.75 3.68 -39.86
CA ASP A 380 15.98 2.95 -40.19
C ASP A 380 17.24 3.75 -39.83
#